data_AF-A0A4Z1A0Y4-F1
#
_entry.id   AF-A0A4Z1A0Y4-F1
#
_cell.length_a   1.000
_cell.length_b   1.000
_cell.length_c   1.000
_cell.angle_alpha   90.00
_cell.angle_beta   90.00
_cell.angle_gamma   90.00
#
_symmetry.space_group_name_H-M   'P 1'
#
loop_
_entity.id
_entity.type
_entity.pdbx_description
1 polymer ?
#
loop_
_entity_poly.entity_id
_entity_poly.type
_entity_poly.pdbx_seq_one_letter_code
_entity_poly.pdbx_strand_id
1 'polypeptide(L)'
;MKVLRFIFSILLVSFALNGETKTKLPCNSLIECDKKADLTSIHRKKITFLSTGIEEFSKDADMKLLISLYLKRTRSIILEANGETGYTGEIVLKVSHKPEYKATQLKKAEEDILFVEQNICHCSDDQKKQIEELKVLHKNSQ
;
A
#
# COMPACT_ATOMS: atom_id res chain seq x y z
N MET A 1 -23.15 -1.76 50.86
CA MET A 1 -22.12 -2.57 50.15
C MET A 1 -22.50 -3.02 48.73
N LYS A 2 -23.78 -3.22 48.37
CA LYS A 2 -24.16 -3.65 47.00
C LYS A 2 -24.04 -2.54 45.93
N VAL A 3 -24.33 -1.29 46.29
CA VAL A 3 -24.25 -0.13 45.38
C VAL A 3 -22.82 0.18 44.95
N LEU A 4 -21.84 0.07 45.86
CA LEU A 4 -20.42 0.34 45.58
C LEU A 4 -19.82 -0.68 44.59
N ARG A 5 -20.23 -1.95 44.68
CA ARG A 5 -19.81 -3.01 43.75
C ARG A 5 -20.37 -2.78 42.34
N PHE A 6 -21.59 -2.25 42.23
CA PHE A 6 -22.22 -1.96 40.95
C PHE A 6 -21.54 -0.78 40.24
N ILE A 7 -21.17 0.27 40.99
CA ILE A 7 -20.43 1.43 40.46
C ILE A 7 -19.04 1.00 39.95
N PHE A 8 -18.34 0.14 40.69
CA PHE A 8 -17.02 -0.37 40.29
C PHE A 8 -17.09 -1.22 39.01
N SER A 9 -18.15 -2.02 38.85
CA SER A 9 -18.39 -2.80 37.62
C SER A 9 -18.70 -1.92 36.41
N ILE A 10 -19.44 -0.82 36.57
CA ILE A 10 -19.72 0.13 35.48
C ILE A 10 -18.42 0.85 35.06
N LEU A 11 -17.59 1.25 36.01
CA LEU A 11 -16.32 1.94 35.76
C LEU A 11 -15.32 1.07 34.98
N LEU A 12 -15.22 -0.22 35.33
CA LEU A 12 -14.35 -1.18 34.61
C LEU A 12 -14.80 -1.44 33.17
N VAL A 13 -16.11 -1.47 32.90
CA VAL A 13 -16.64 -1.63 31.53
C VAL A 13 -16.36 -0.41 30.68
N SER A 14 -16.41 0.80 31.24
CA SER A 14 -16.06 2.04 30.53
C SER A 14 -14.59 2.11 30.13
N PHE A 15 -13.67 1.57 30.95
CA PHE A 15 -12.24 1.49 30.59
C PHE A 15 -11.95 0.40 29.54
N ALA A 16 -12.68 -0.72 29.56
CA ALA A 16 -12.53 -1.78 28.56
C ALA A 16 -13.08 -1.41 27.17
N LEU A 17 -14.03 -0.46 27.10
CA LEU A 17 -14.61 0.04 25.84
C LEU A 17 -13.76 1.11 25.15
N ASN A 18 -12.73 1.64 25.81
CA ASN A 18 -11.70 2.49 25.19
C ASN A 18 -10.55 1.64 24.63
N GLY A 19 -10.85 0.49 24.03
CA GLY A 19 -9.93 -0.13 23.10
C GLY A 19 -9.69 0.85 21.96
N GLU A 20 -8.52 1.49 21.92
CA GLU A 20 -8.07 2.34 20.83
C GLU A 20 -8.13 1.56 19.51
N THR A 21 -9.26 1.64 18.81
CA THR A 21 -9.50 1.04 17.49
C THR A 21 -8.99 1.96 16.38
N LYS A 22 -7.81 2.55 16.58
CA LYS A 22 -7.03 3.12 15.49
C LYS A 22 -5.68 2.43 15.50
N THR A 23 -5.58 1.36 14.71
CA THR A 23 -4.29 0.80 14.29
C THR A 23 -3.41 1.97 13.90
N LYS A 24 -2.34 2.23 14.66
CA LYS A 24 -1.48 3.39 14.43
C LYS A 24 -1.04 3.37 12.97
N LEU A 25 -1.31 4.46 12.25
CA LEU A 25 -0.94 4.56 10.84
C LEU A 25 0.56 4.28 10.69
N PRO A 26 0.98 3.52 9.67
CA PRO A 26 2.38 3.14 9.48
C PRO A 26 3.30 4.34 9.18
N CYS A 27 2.73 5.50 8.85
CA CYS A 27 3.39 6.77 8.55
C CYS A 27 2.41 7.94 8.80
N ASN A 28 2.92 9.17 8.94
CA ASN A 28 2.11 10.37 9.26
C ASN A 28 2.08 11.41 8.12
N SER A 29 2.72 11.11 6.98
CA SER A 29 2.71 11.99 5.81
C SER A 29 3.05 11.20 4.55
N LEU A 30 2.69 11.74 3.39
CA LEU A 30 2.98 11.15 2.08
C LEU A 30 4.48 10.87 1.89
N ILE A 31 5.33 11.84 2.26
CA ILE A 31 6.80 11.74 2.15
C ILE A 31 7.36 10.67 3.11
N GLU A 32 6.81 10.58 4.32
CA GLU A 32 7.23 9.55 5.28
C GLU A 32 6.87 8.15 4.77
N CYS A 33 5.67 7.98 4.21
CA CYS A 33 5.24 6.72 3.62
C CYS A 33 6.15 6.31 2.44
N ASP A 34 6.49 7.24 1.54
CA ASP A 34 7.39 6.99 0.41
C ASP A 34 8.77 6.53 0.89
N LYS A 35 9.37 7.28 1.84
CA LYS A 35 10.66 6.91 2.42
C LYS A 35 10.63 5.54 3.09
N LYS A 36 9.57 5.21 3.83
CA LYS A 36 9.42 3.90 4.45
C LYS A 36 9.25 2.77 3.42
N ALA A 37 8.60 3.03 2.30
CA ALA A 37 8.53 2.10 1.18
C ALA A 37 9.91 1.87 0.55
N ASP A 38 10.72 2.93 0.39
CA ASP A 38 12.07 2.81 -0.18
C ASP A 38 13.05 2.07 0.77
N LEU A 39 12.84 2.14 2.09
CA LEU A 39 13.67 1.48 3.10
C LEU A 39 13.45 -0.04 3.22
N THR A 40 12.45 -0.60 2.55
CA THR A 40 12.20 -2.04 2.57
C THR A 40 12.26 -2.59 1.15
N SER A 41 12.81 -3.78 0.97
CA SER A 41 12.72 -4.48 -0.30
C SER A 41 11.41 -5.28 -0.45
N ILE A 42 10.68 -5.50 0.66
CA ILE A 42 9.52 -6.39 0.70
C ILE A 42 8.30 -5.75 0.02
N HIS A 43 7.85 -6.34 -1.09
CA HIS A 43 6.79 -5.75 -1.92
C HIS A 43 5.49 -5.54 -1.14
N ARG A 44 5.00 -6.53 -0.40
CA ARG A 44 3.83 -6.35 0.49
C ARG A 44 3.91 -5.14 1.41
N LYS A 45 5.08 -4.88 2.01
CA LYS A 45 5.27 -3.73 2.90
C LYS A 45 5.29 -2.42 2.11
N LYS A 46 5.94 -2.40 0.94
CA LYS A 46 5.89 -1.24 0.03
C LYS A 46 4.44 -0.89 -0.32
N ILE A 47 3.65 -1.87 -0.73
CA ILE A 47 2.23 -1.69 -1.06
C ILE A 47 1.49 -1.09 0.13
N THR A 48 1.68 -1.60 1.35
CA THR A 48 1.05 -1.04 2.55
C THR A 48 1.41 0.44 2.76
N PHE A 49 2.70 0.80 2.77
CA PHE A 49 3.09 2.18 2.98
C PHE A 49 2.55 3.11 1.87
N LEU A 50 2.69 2.71 0.61
CA LEU A 50 2.25 3.51 -0.54
C LEU A 50 0.72 3.66 -0.58
N SER A 51 -0.03 2.59 -0.30
CA SER A 51 -1.48 2.67 -0.15
C SER A 51 -1.90 3.60 0.97
N THR A 52 -1.30 3.50 2.17
CA THR A 52 -1.59 4.45 3.24
C THR A 52 -1.26 5.88 2.82
N GLY A 53 -0.12 6.09 2.16
CA GLY A 53 0.27 7.40 1.62
C GLY A 53 -0.82 7.99 0.72
N ILE A 54 -1.22 7.23 -0.29
CA ILE A 54 -2.20 7.65 -1.29
C ILE A 54 -3.60 7.83 -0.68
N GLU A 55 -4.04 6.94 0.21
CA GLU A 55 -5.40 6.96 0.75
C GLU A 55 -5.58 8.06 1.81
N GLU A 56 -4.59 8.27 2.68
CA GLU A 56 -4.72 9.18 3.82
C GLU A 56 -4.14 10.58 3.55
N PHE A 57 -3.18 10.72 2.63
CA PHE A 57 -2.38 11.94 2.49
C PHE A 57 -2.29 12.52 1.07
N SER A 58 -3.13 12.06 0.11
CA SER A 58 -3.05 12.52 -1.30
C SER A 58 -3.85 13.77 -1.66
N LYS A 59 -4.82 14.16 -0.83
CA LYS A 59 -5.86 15.15 -1.18
C LYS A 59 -5.32 16.46 -1.78
N ASP A 60 -4.19 16.94 -1.28
CA ASP A 60 -3.56 18.19 -1.70
C ASP A 60 -2.09 17.97 -2.13
N ALA A 61 -1.75 16.74 -2.50
CA ALA A 61 -0.39 16.39 -2.89
C ALA A 61 -0.08 16.83 -4.33
N ASP A 62 1.19 17.17 -4.57
CA ASP A 62 1.68 17.47 -5.90
C ASP A 62 1.50 16.26 -6.84
N MET A 63 0.98 16.50 -8.05
CA MET A 63 0.65 15.44 -8.99
C MET A 63 1.88 14.64 -9.43
N LYS A 64 3.06 15.27 -9.53
CA LYS A 64 4.30 14.54 -9.90
C LYS A 64 4.72 13.59 -8.79
N LEU A 65 4.56 14.02 -7.53
CA LEU A 65 4.78 13.14 -6.38
C LEU A 65 3.79 11.98 -6.38
N LEU A 66 2.49 12.24 -6.59
CA LEU A 66 1.49 11.17 -6.68
C LEU A 66 1.83 10.17 -7.79
N ILE A 67 2.13 10.63 -9.01
CA ILE A 67 2.52 9.77 -10.13
C ILE A 67 3.68 8.85 -9.73
N SER A 68 4.72 9.39 -9.07
CA SER A 68 5.85 8.58 -8.59
C SER A 68 5.40 7.46 -7.64
N LEU A 69 4.49 7.75 -6.71
CA LEU A 69 3.97 6.77 -5.75
C LEU A 69 3.12 5.70 -6.41
N TYR A 70 2.24 6.09 -7.34
CA TYR A 70 1.43 5.16 -8.11
C TYR A 70 2.33 4.20 -8.91
N LEU A 71 3.34 4.70 -9.62
CA LEU A 71 4.29 3.85 -10.36
C LEU A 71 5.03 2.87 -9.45
N LYS A 72 5.54 3.32 -8.29
CA LYS A 72 6.18 2.45 -7.30
C LYS A 72 5.21 1.38 -6.76
N ARG A 73 3.95 1.76 -6.53
CA ARG A 73 2.91 0.87 -6.01
C ARG A 73 2.53 -0.17 -7.06
N THR A 74 2.21 0.23 -8.29
CA THR A 74 1.92 -0.66 -9.42
C THR A 74 2.99 -1.73 -9.57
N ARG A 75 4.27 -1.33 -9.61
CA ARG A 75 5.39 -2.27 -9.73
C ARG A 75 5.38 -3.28 -8.58
N SER A 76 5.25 -2.80 -7.34
CA SER A 76 5.26 -3.68 -6.17
C SER A 76 4.05 -4.62 -6.14
N ILE A 77 2.87 -4.15 -6.56
CA ILE A 77 1.65 -4.96 -6.67
C ILE A 77 1.85 -6.10 -7.67
N ILE A 78 2.36 -5.80 -8.86
CA ILE A 78 2.54 -6.82 -9.91
C ILE A 78 3.55 -7.89 -9.47
N LEU A 79 4.69 -7.47 -8.88
CA LEU A 79 5.72 -8.38 -8.41
C LEU A 79 5.20 -9.28 -7.26
N GLU A 80 4.53 -8.69 -6.26
CA GLU A 80 3.89 -9.44 -5.16
C GLU A 80 2.85 -10.43 -5.71
N ALA A 81 1.99 -9.99 -6.64
CA ALA A 81 0.95 -10.85 -7.22
C ALA A 81 1.52 -12.06 -7.98
N ASN A 82 2.74 -11.93 -8.53
CA ASN A 82 3.47 -13.02 -9.17
C ASN A 82 4.30 -13.87 -8.20
N GLY A 83 4.20 -13.60 -6.90
CA GLY A 83 4.89 -14.36 -5.87
C GLY A 83 6.31 -13.92 -5.60
N GLU A 84 6.75 -12.81 -6.17
CA GLU A 84 8.02 -12.19 -5.79
C GLU A 84 7.83 -11.46 -4.47
N THR A 85 8.66 -11.78 -3.49
CA THR A 85 8.56 -11.18 -2.15
C THR A 85 9.43 -9.93 -1.99
N GLY A 86 10.43 -9.76 -2.87
CA GLY A 86 11.47 -8.75 -2.74
C GLY A 86 12.50 -9.07 -1.66
N TYR A 87 12.51 -10.29 -1.11
CA TYR A 87 13.58 -10.73 -0.20
C TYR A 87 14.88 -10.96 -0.98
N THR A 88 15.97 -10.31 -0.57
CA THR A 88 17.27 -10.32 -1.26
C THR A 88 18.37 -11.04 -0.47
N GLY A 89 18.00 -11.88 0.51
CA GLY A 89 18.98 -12.72 1.22
C GLY A 89 19.48 -13.88 0.35
N GLU A 90 20.30 -14.76 0.94
CA GLU A 90 20.89 -15.93 0.24
C GLU A 90 19.84 -16.85 -0.42
N ILE A 91 18.61 -16.84 0.10
CA ILE A 91 17.48 -17.61 -0.44
C ILE A 91 16.42 -16.64 -0.97
N VAL A 92 16.11 -16.73 -2.26
CA VAL A 92 14.99 -16.00 -2.87
C VAL A 92 13.69 -16.72 -2.51
N LEU A 93 12.88 -16.10 -1.67
CA LEU A 93 11.57 -16.63 -1.28
C LEU A 93 10.54 -16.27 -2.35
N LYS A 94 9.92 -17.29 -2.95
CA LYS A 94 8.73 -17.14 -3.80
C LYS A 94 7.49 -17.64 -3.07
N VAL A 95 6.38 -16.94 -3.26
CA VAL A 95 5.10 -17.26 -2.61
C VAL A 95 4.05 -17.57 -3.67
N SER A 96 3.35 -18.69 -3.51
CA SER A 96 2.18 -18.98 -4.34
C SER A 96 0.94 -18.37 -3.70
N HIS A 97 0.31 -17.43 -4.40
CA HIS A 97 -0.95 -16.83 -3.96
C HIS A 97 -2.16 -17.57 -4.50
N LYS A 98 -3.28 -17.46 -3.80
CA LYS A 98 -4.57 -17.91 -4.32
C LYS A 98 -4.94 -17.12 -5.58
N PRO A 99 -5.59 -17.73 -6.59
CA PRO A 99 -5.97 -17.04 -7.83
C PRO A 99 -6.78 -15.76 -7.59
N GLU A 100 -7.70 -15.76 -6.62
CA GLU A 100 -8.56 -14.62 -6.32
C GLU A 100 -7.77 -13.44 -5.74
N TYR A 101 -6.74 -13.73 -4.93
CA TYR A 101 -5.83 -12.72 -4.42
C TYR A 101 -5.04 -12.09 -5.56
N LYS A 102 -4.46 -12.91 -6.44
CA LYS A 102 -3.68 -12.44 -7.60
C LYS A 102 -4.54 -11.55 -8.50
N ALA A 103 -5.75 -11.99 -8.85
CA ALA A 103 -6.69 -11.20 -9.66
C ALA A 103 -7.03 -9.85 -9.01
N THR A 104 -7.28 -9.84 -7.69
CA THR A 104 -7.57 -8.59 -6.95
C THR A 104 -6.38 -7.63 -6.97
N GLN A 105 -5.15 -8.13 -6.80
CA GLN A 105 -3.95 -7.30 -6.87
C GLN A 105 -3.73 -6.75 -8.28
N LEU A 106 -3.84 -7.58 -9.32
CA LEU A 106 -3.64 -7.13 -10.70
C LEU A 106 -4.70 -6.10 -11.12
N LYS A 107 -5.94 -6.19 -10.63
CA LYS A 107 -6.94 -5.15 -10.84
C LYS A 107 -6.54 -3.81 -10.22
N LYS A 108 -5.97 -3.81 -9.01
CA LYS A 108 -5.45 -2.57 -8.39
C LYS A 108 -4.28 -1.97 -9.18
N ALA A 109 -3.39 -2.82 -9.70
CA ALA A 109 -2.31 -2.35 -10.57
C ALA A 109 -2.84 -1.73 -11.87
N GLU A 110 -3.91 -2.29 -12.44
CA GLU A 110 -4.58 -1.73 -13.63
C GLU A 110 -5.21 -0.36 -13.33
N GLU A 111 -5.92 -0.23 -12.20
CA GLU A 111 -6.48 1.05 -11.73
C GLU A 111 -5.37 2.11 -11.54
N ASP A 112 -4.22 1.71 -11.00
CA ASP A 112 -3.06 2.60 -10.85
C ASP A 112 -2.46 3.03 -12.19
N ILE A 113 -2.34 2.11 -13.16
CA ILE A 113 -1.86 2.41 -14.51
C ILE A 113 -2.81 3.42 -15.17
N LEU A 114 -4.12 3.17 -15.12
CA LEU A 114 -5.13 4.07 -15.70
C LEU A 114 -5.08 5.47 -15.08
N PHE A 115 -4.89 5.56 -13.76
CA PHE A 115 -4.72 6.85 -13.08
C PHE A 115 -3.52 7.62 -13.64
N VAL A 116 -2.36 6.95 -13.81
CA VAL A 116 -1.16 7.61 -14.33
C VAL A 116 -1.33 7.99 -15.81
N GLU A 117 -1.96 7.14 -16.62
CA GLU A 117 -2.25 7.44 -18.03
C GLU A 117 -3.18 8.65 -18.20
N GLN A 118 -4.19 8.79 -17.35
CA GLN A 118 -5.06 9.98 -17.33
C GLN A 118 -4.31 11.27 -16.99
N ASN A 119 -3.18 11.15 -16.29
CA ASN A 119 -2.33 12.26 -15.85
C ASN A 119 -0.97 12.28 -16.58
N ILE A 120 -0.89 11.68 -17.77
CA ILE A 120 0.37 11.51 -18.53
C ILE A 120 1.06 12.83 -18.87
N CYS A 121 0.31 13.93 -18.95
CA CYS A 121 0.85 15.28 -19.20
C CYS A 121 1.77 15.77 -18.07
N HIS A 122 1.65 15.21 -16.87
CA HIS A 122 2.51 15.52 -15.73
C HIS A 122 3.72 14.58 -15.63
N CYS A 123 3.81 13.55 -16.47
CA CYS A 123 4.90 12.58 -16.47
C CYS A 123 6.13 13.10 -17.22
N SER A 124 7.31 12.86 -16.64
CA SER A 124 8.58 12.91 -17.35
C SER A 124 8.70 11.79 -18.38
N ASP A 125 9.62 11.91 -19.34
CA ASP A 125 9.82 10.87 -20.36
C ASP A 125 10.33 9.55 -19.77
N ASP A 126 11.05 9.60 -18.65
CA ASP A 126 11.42 8.39 -17.90
C ASP A 126 10.19 7.70 -17.32
N GLN A 127 9.29 8.45 -16.68
CA GLN A 127 8.03 7.90 -16.15
C GLN A 127 7.14 7.32 -17.25
N LYS A 128 7.09 7.94 -18.43
CA LYS A 128 6.37 7.38 -19.59
C LYS A 128 6.91 6.02 -20.01
N LYS A 129 8.23 5.85 -20.03
CA LYS A 129 8.86 4.55 -20.29
C LYS A 129 8.52 3.53 -19.20
N GLN A 130 8.58 3.94 -17.93
CA GLN A 130 8.20 3.07 -16.81
C GLN A 130 6.74 2.60 -16.91
N ILE A 131 5.81 3.43 -17.36
CA ILE A 131 4.41 3.04 -17.56
C ILE A 131 4.31 1.92 -18.61
N GLU A 132 4.99 2.07 -19.74
CA GLU A 132 4.98 1.05 -20.80
C GLU A 132 5.60 -0.27 -20.33
N GLU A 133 6.70 -0.22 -19.56
CA GLU A 133 7.26 -1.41 -18.91
C GLU A 133 6.25 -2.08 -17.96
N LEU A 134 5.54 -1.30 -17.15
CA LEU A 134 4.55 -1.81 -16.21
C LEU A 134 3.33 -2.42 -16.91
N LYS A 135 2.90 -1.87 -18.05
CA LYS A 135 1.84 -2.44 -18.89
C LYS A 135 2.23 -3.78 -19.46
N VAL A 136 3.46 -3.90 -19.98
CA VAL A 136 3.99 -5.19 -20.45
C VAL A 136 4.07 -6.19 -19.31
N LEU A 137 4.58 -5.79 -18.14
CA LEU A 137 4.68 -6.65 -16.97
C LEU A 137 3.30 -7.11 -16.48
N HIS A 138 2.32 -6.21 -16.39
CA HIS A 138 0.95 -6.52 -16.01
C HIS A 138 0.30 -7.52 -16.95
N LYS A 139 0.41 -7.30 -18.27
CA LYS A 139 -0.11 -8.21 -19.30
C LYS A 139 0.49 -9.62 -19.19
N ASN A 140 1.79 -9.73 -18.93
CA ASN A 140 2.47 -11.01 -18.74
C ASN A 140 2.09 -11.72 -17.43
N SER A 141 1.42 -11.01 -16.51
CA SER A 141 1.01 -11.53 -15.21
C SER A 141 -0.41 -12.10 -15.20
N GLN A 142 -1.21 -11.80 -16.23
CA GLN A 142 -2.58 -12.32 -16.40
C GLN A 142 -2.54 -13.78 -16.89
#